data_AF-A0A933CCU0-F1
#
_entry.id   AF-A0A933CCU0-F1
#
_cell.length_a   1.000
_cell.length_b   1.000
_cell.length_c   1.000
_cell.angle_alpha   90.00
_cell.angle_beta   90.00
_cell.angle_gamma   90.00
#
_symmetry.space_group_name_H-M   'P 1'
#
loop_
_entity.id
_entity.type
_entity.pdbx_description
1 polymer ?
#
loop_
_entity_poly.entity_id
_entity_poly.type
_entity_poly.pdbx_seq_one_letter_code
_entity_poly.pdbx_strand_id
1 'polypeptide(L)'
;MLQHSRALIAYAALIASMLALLAWQLSQVPQVDLHGAKTRVVDIWVLGHMLFGVVLMGGWQRLVGDESHKPWYVQRAFLLVLATMCAWEVLELPTELGLLDQRLAHWMAGIESSMNRFVVDPLVGILGALTCRRFPRIWFPCLTLGLLFEAAHIAAPTAMTIQESILTFIL
;
A
#
# COMPACT_ATOMS: atom_id res chain seq x y z
N MET A 1 2.03 24.95 -19.61
CA MET A 1 3.18 24.17 -19.08
C MET A 1 3.46 24.41 -17.60
N LEU A 2 3.53 25.66 -17.11
CA LEU A 2 3.97 25.98 -15.74
C LEU A 2 3.12 25.39 -14.58
N GLN A 3 1.83 25.11 -14.78
CA GLN A 3 0.99 24.52 -13.73
C GLN A 3 1.25 23.02 -13.51
N HIS A 4 1.69 22.29 -14.55
CA HIS A 4 1.94 20.85 -14.45
C HIS A 4 3.26 20.54 -13.72
N SER A 5 4.30 21.35 -13.96
CA SER A 5 5.57 21.22 -13.26
C SER A 5 5.44 21.47 -11.75
N ARG A 6 4.62 22.44 -11.34
CA ARG A 6 4.38 22.71 -9.91
C ARG A 6 3.73 21.54 -9.18
N ALA A 7 2.74 20.90 -9.80
CA ALA A 7 2.08 19.73 -9.21
C ALA A 7 3.05 18.55 -9.06
N LEU A 8 3.84 18.24 -10.11
CA LEU A 8 4.85 17.18 -10.05
C LEU A 8 5.88 17.43 -8.95
N ILE A 9 6.36 18.67 -8.82
CA ILE A 9 7.30 19.05 -7.75
C ILE A 9 6.67 18.86 -6.38
N ALA A 10 5.40 19.27 -6.20
CA ALA A 10 4.70 19.11 -4.92
C ALA A 10 4.53 17.63 -4.53
N TYR A 11 4.15 16.76 -5.48
CA TYR A 11 4.06 15.31 -5.22
C TYR A 11 5.42 14.68 -4.95
N ALA A 12 6.45 15.04 -5.70
CA ALA A 12 7.80 14.54 -5.46
C ALA A 12 8.32 14.96 -4.08
N ALA A 13 8.07 16.21 -3.68
CA ALA A 13 8.41 16.71 -2.36
C ALA A 13 7.64 15.98 -1.25
N LEU A 14 6.34 15.69 -1.46
CA LEU A 14 5.53 14.92 -0.53
C LEU A 14 6.04 13.49 -0.36
N ILE A 15 6.30 12.78 -1.47
CA ILE A 15 6.85 11.41 -1.40
C ILE A 15 8.21 11.44 -0.72
N ALA A 16 9.09 12.39 -1.08
CA ALA A 16 10.40 12.52 -0.45
C ALA A 16 10.30 12.81 1.06
N SER A 17 9.37 13.67 1.50
CA SER A 17 9.19 13.96 2.92
C SER A 17 8.65 12.76 3.69
N MET A 18 7.75 11.98 3.09
CA MET A 18 7.21 10.75 3.68
C MET A 18 8.26 9.65 3.78
N LEU A 19 9.08 9.48 2.74
CA LEU A 19 10.22 8.55 2.77
C LEU A 19 11.27 8.99 3.80
N ALA A 20 11.55 10.28 3.91
CA ALA A 20 12.46 10.80 4.93
C ALA A 20 11.92 10.58 6.35
N LEU A 21 10.63 10.81 6.56
CA LEU A 21 9.95 10.53 7.82
C LEU A 21 10.01 9.05 8.17
N LEU A 22 9.76 8.17 7.20
CA LEU A 22 9.80 6.73 7.38
C LEU A 22 11.22 6.21 7.64
N ALA A 23 12.23 6.73 6.94
CA ALA A 23 13.63 6.42 7.19
C ALA A 23 14.06 6.89 8.59
N TRP A 24 13.60 8.08 9.01
CA TRP A 24 13.80 8.55 10.37
C TRP A 24 13.13 7.63 11.39
N GLN A 25 11.86 7.24 11.19
CA GLN A 25 11.16 6.29 12.06
C GLN A 25 11.93 4.99 12.20
N LEU A 26 12.39 4.39 11.09
CA LEU A 26 13.20 3.16 11.10
C LEU A 26 14.51 3.32 11.86
N SER A 27 15.16 4.48 11.79
CA SER A 27 16.38 4.74 12.57
C SER A 27 16.14 4.79 14.08
N GLN A 28 14.91 5.03 14.51
CA GLN A 28 14.53 5.05 15.94
C GLN A 28 14.17 3.65 16.46
N VAL A 29 13.97 2.68 15.57
CA VAL A 29 13.61 1.34 15.97
C VAL A 29 14.88 0.58 16.37
N PRO A 30 14.97 0.03 17.60
CA PRO A 30 16.01 -0.94 17.93
C PRO A 30 16.01 -2.04 16.87
N GLN A 31 17.16 -2.66 16.54
CA GLN A 31 17.21 -3.78 15.57
C GLN A 31 16.16 -4.84 15.94
N VAL A 32 14.98 -4.77 15.32
CA VAL A 32 13.88 -5.67 15.65
C VAL A 32 14.17 -6.97 14.96
N ASP A 33 14.00 -8.03 15.73
CA ASP A 33 14.18 -9.39 15.28
C ASP A 33 13.37 -9.65 14.00
N LEU A 34 14.08 -9.84 12.88
CA LEU A 34 13.52 -9.99 11.53
C LEU A 34 13.04 -11.43 11.27
N HIS A 35 12.50 -12.12 12.28
CA HIS A 35 12.15 -13.54 12.20
C HIS A 35 10.64 -13.84 12.43
N GLY A 36 9.73 -13.02 11.89
CA GLY A 36 8.27 -13.22 11.93
C GLY A 36 7.63 -13.53 10.56
N ALA A 37 6.37 -14.00 10.49
CA ALA A 37 5.69 -14.30 9.21
C ALA A 37 5.56 -13.09 8.26
N LYS A 38 5.54 -11.87 8.84
CA LYS A 38 5.55 -10.57 8.14
C LYS A 38 6.92 -10.16 7.59
N THR A 39 7.96 -10.94 7.85
CA THR A 39 9.34 -10.67 7.38
C THR A 39 9.63 -11.27 6.01
N ARG A 40 8.64 -11.94 5.41
CA ARG A 40 8.72 -12.35 4.01
C ARG A 40 8.65 -11.12 3.12
N VAL A 41 9.41 -11.16 2.02
CA VAL A 41 9.38 -10.13 0.98
C VAL A 41 8.05 -10.12 0.22
N VAL A 42 7.29 -11.22 0.29
CA VAL A 42 5.97 -11.36 -0.31
C VAL A 42 5.08 -12.06 0.70
N ASP A 43 3.97 -11.42 1.05
CA ASP A 43 2.94 -11.95 1.91
C ASP A 43 1.55 -11.77 1.27
N ILE A 44 0.50 -12.07 2.02
CA ILE A 44 -0.88 -11.97 1.55
C ILE A 44 -1.29 -10.51 1.26
N TRP A 45 -0.64 -9.53 1.89
CA TRP A 45 -0.94 -8.11 1.72
C TRP A 45 -0.51 -7.57 0.35
N VAL A 46 0.39 -8.26 -0.36
CA VAL A 46 0.66 -8.01 -1.79
C VAL A 46 -0.64 -8.02 -2.61
N LEU A 47 -1.60 -8.89 -2.29
CA LEU A 47 -2.91 -8.87 -2.95
C LEU A 47 -3.68 -7.58 -2.59
N GLY A 48 -3.67 -7.18 -1.32
CA GLY A 48 -4.26 -5.93 -0.83
C GLY A 48 -3.69 -4.71 -1.56
N HIS A 49 -2.36 -4.56 -1.61
CA HIS A 49 -1.69 -3.45 -2.30
C HIS A 49 -2.04 -3.41 -3.79
N MET A 50 -2.11 -4.57 -4.46
CA MET A 50 -2.51 -4.64 -5.87
C MET A 50 -3.96 -4.19 -6.07
N LEU A 51 -4.88 -4.70 -5.26
CA LEU A 51 -6.31 -4.33 -5.31
C LEU A 51 -6.49 -2.84 -5.05
N PHE A 52 -5.76 -2.29 -4.08
CA PHE A 52 -5.79 -0.88 -3.75
C PHE A 52 -5.30 0.00 -4.91
N GLY A 53 -4.22 -0.40 -5.59
CA GLY A 53 -3.75 0.24 -6.80
C GLY A 53 -4.80 0.29 -7.92
N VAL A 54 -5.54 -0.81 -8.11
CA VAL A 54 -6.67 -0.87 -9.05
C VAL A 54 -7.77 0.11 -8.64
N VAL A 55 -8.16 0.10 -7.36
CA VAL A 55 -9.23 0.94 -6.82
C VAL A 55 -8.90 2.42 -6.98
N LEU A 56 -7.68 2.83 -6.63
CA LEU A 56 -7.22 4.22 -6.76
C LEU A 56 -7.22 4.69 -8.21
N MET A 57 -6.64 3.92 -9.14
CA MET A 57 -6.63 4.30 -10.56
C MET A 57 -8.05 4.38 -11.13
N GLY A 58 -8.90 3.39 -10.88
CA GLY A 58 -10.25 3.38 -11.44
C GLY A 58 -11.18 4.39 -10.76
N GLY A 59 -10.93 4.75 -9.50
CA GLY A 59 -11.60 5.86 -8.81
C GLY A 59 -11.20 7.20 -9.42
N TRP A 60 -9.90 7.42 -9.61
CA TRP A 60 -9.38 8.60 -10.29
C TRP A 60 -9.95 8.76 -11.72
N GLN A 61 -10.01 7.68 -12.50
CA GLN A 61 -10.66 7.64 -13.83
C GLN A 61 -12.12 8.10 -13.79
N ARG A 62 -12.87 7.70 -12.76
CA ARG A 62 -14.28 8.06 -12.62
C ARG A 62 -14.48 9.50 -12.15
N LEU A 63 -13.60 10.00 -11.29
CA LEU A 63 -13.66 11.36 -10.77
C LEU A 63 -13.28 12.40 -11.83
N VAL A 64 -12.27 12.12 -12.64
CA VAL A 64 -11.72 13.06 -13.62
C VAL A 64 -12.31 12.85 -15.03
N GLY A 65 -12.94 11.71 -15.28
CA GLY A 65 -13.42 11.31 -16.60
C GLY A 65 -12.32 10.70 -17.48
N ASP A 66 -12.65 10.40 -18.74
CA ASP A 66 -11.72 9.76 -19.68
C ASP A 66 -10.71 10.77 -20.27
N GLU A 67 -9.79 11.21 -19.42
CA GLU A 67 -8.60 11.96 -19.82
C GLU A 67 -7.37 11.05 -19.92
N SER A 68 -7.58 9.74 -20.06
CA SER A 68 -6.55 8.69 -20.00
C SER A 68 -5.45 8.80 -21.06
N HIS A 69 -5.73 9.57 -22.12
CA HIS A 69 -4.80 9.89 -23.20
C HIS A 69 -3.80 11.01 -22.83
N LYS A 70 -4.06 11.80 -21.79
CA LYS A 70 -3.21 12.93 -21.41
C LYS A 70 -2.05 12.46 -20.51
N PRO A 71 -0.78 12.82 -20.80
CA PRO A 71 0.36 12.39 -19.98
C PRO A 71 0.28 12.81 -18.51
N TRP A 72 -0.20 14.03 -18.24
CA TRP A 72 -0.33 14.55 -16.88
C TRP A 72 -1.35 13.77 -16.04
N TYR A 73 -2.37 13.22 -16.69
CA TYR A 73 -3.41 12.44 -16.04
C TYR A 73 -2.81 11.17 -15.44
N VAL A 74 -2.03 10.46 -16.27
CA VAL A 74 -1.33 9.23 -15.90
C VAL A 74 -0.30 9.50 -14.79
N GLN A 75 0.48 10.57 -14.93
CA GLN A 75 1.47 10.95 -13.93
C GLN A 75 0.83 11.24 -12.57
N ARG A 76 -0.26 12.02 -12.54
CA ARG A 76 -0.96 12.33 -11.28
C ARG A 76 -1.59 11.09 -10.64
N ALA A 77 -2.15 10.19 -11.43
CA ALA A 77 -2.71 8.94 -10.93
C ALA A 77 -1.64 8.07 -10.26
N PHE A 78 -0.46 7.92 -10.87
CA PHE A 78 0.63 7.16 -10.25
C PHE A 78 1.21 7.85 -9.02
N LEU A 79 1.34 9.17 -9.04
CA LEU A 79 1.78 9.92 -7.86
C LEU A 79 0.79 9.81 -6.71
N LEU A 80 -0.51 9.78 -7.00
CA LEU A 80 -1.54 9.51 -6.00
C LEU A 80 -1.34 8.12 -5.38
N VAL A 81 -1.16 7.08 -6.20
CA VAL A 81 -0.93 5.71 -5.74
C VAL A 81 0.32 5.64 -4.84
N LEU A 82 1.45 6.19 -5.30
CA LEU A 82 2.68 6.20 -4.50
C LEU A 82 2.53 6.98 -3.20
N ALA A 83 1.91 8.16 -3.25
CA ALA A 83 1.68 8.97 -2.05
C ALA A 83 0.81 8.22 -1.05
N THR A 84 -0.23 7.48 -1.49
CA THR A 84 -1.06 6.69 -0.58
C THR A 84 -0.33 5.47 -0.03
N MET A 85 0.49 4.77 -0.83
CA MET A 85 1.34 3.68 -0.33
C MET A 85 2.31 4.20 0.73
N CYS A 86 3.05 5.27 0.45
CA CYS A 86 3.94 5.88 1.45
C CYS A 86 3.17 6.37 2.70
N ALA A 87 1.92 6.83 2.56
CA ALA A 87 1.10 7.25 3.69
C ALA A 87 0.77 6.07 4.59
N TRP A 88 0.43 4.93 3.98
CA TRP A 88 0.21 3.70 4.69
C TRP A 88 1.46 3.31 5.48
N GLU A 89 2.63 3.29 4.85
CA GLU A 89 3.87 2.90 5.54
C GLU A 89 4.22 3.79 6.75
N VAL A 90 4.00 5.10 6.61
CA VAL A 90 4.23 6.08 7.70
C VAL A 90 3.30 5.84 8.90
N LEU A 91 2.10 5.30 8.67
CA LEU A 91 1.13 4.98 9.71
C LEU A 91 1.34 3.57 10.28
N GLU A 92 1.66 2.62 9.41
CA GLU A 92 1.77 1.22 9.77
C GLU A 92 2.97 0.97 10.68
N LEU A 93 4.16 1.49 10.35
CA LEU A 93 5.35 1.24 11.17
C LEU A 93 5.18 1.68 12.64
N PRO A 94 4.73 2.91 12.98
CA PRO A 94 4.43 3.28 14.37
C PRO A 94 3.36 2.40 15.03
N THR A 95 2.42 1.87 14.23
CA THR A 95 1.38 0.96 14.71
C THR A 95 1.97 -0.40 15.07
N GLU A 96 2.82 -0.97 14.21
CA GLU A 96 3.54 -2.23 14.44
C GLU A 96 4.41 -2.16 15.71
N LEU A 97 5.03 -1.00 15.93
CA LEU A 97 5.86 -0.74 17.11
C LEU A 97 5.07 -0.52 18.40
N GLY A 98 3.74 -0.43 18.32
CA GLY A 98 2.88 -0.11 19.46
C GLY A 98 3.08 1.29 20.01
N LEU A 99 3.61 2.21 19.20
CA LEU A 99 3.73 3.62 19.54
C LEU A 99 2.38 4.35 19.51
N LEU A 100 1.44 3.85 18.70
CA LEU A 100 0.10 4.42 18.62
C LEU A 100 -0.89 3.73 19.57
N ASP A 101 -1.00 2.41 19.49
CA ASP A 101 -1.88 1.61 20.35
C ASP A 101 -1.40 0.15 20.42
N GLN A 102 -1.42 -0.44 21.61
CA GLN A 102 -0.93 -1.80 21.87
C GLN A 102 -1.86 -2.89 21.30
N ARG A 103 -3.17 -2.64 21.21
CA ARG A 103 -4.10 -3.60 20.60
C ARG A 103 -3.91 -3.64 19.09
N LEU A 104 -3.70 -2.48 18.46
CA LEU A 104 -3.37 -2.42 17.04
C LEU A 104 -2.02 -3.07 16.73
N ALA A 105 -1.01 -2.87 17.57
CA ALA A 105 0.28 -3.56 17.43
C ALA A 105 0.12 -5.09 17.52
N HIS A 106 -0.70 -5.55 18.47
CA HIS A 106 -1.01 -6.97 18.59
C HIS A 106 -1.74 -7.51 17.35
N TRP A 107 -2.69 -6.75 16.80
CA TRP A 107 -3.39 -7.14 15.58
C TRP A 107 -2.43 -7.18 14.37
N MET A 108 -1.54 -6.20 14.20
CA MET A 108 -0.52 -6.18 13.14
C MET A 108 0.47 -7.36 13.25
N ALA A 109 0.72 -7.84 14.47
CA ALA A 109 1.43 -9.08 14.80
C ALA A 109 2.81 -9.24 14.12
N GLY A 110 3.66 -8.22 14.22
CA GLY A 110 5.05 -8.28 13.75
C GLY A 110 5.48 -7.00 13.06
N ILE A 111 6.71 -7.01 12.56
CA ILE A 111 7.26 -5.92 11.75
C ILE A 111 7.48 -6.42 10.33
N GLU A 112 6.97 -5.66 9.39
CA GLU A 112 7.16 -5.94 7.98
C GLU A 112 8.62 -5.74 7.53
N SER A 113 9.08 -6.57 6.58
CA SER A 113 10.41 -6.39 6.01
C SER A 113 10.54 -5.04 5.30
N SER A 114 11.68 -4.36 5.47
CA SER A 114 11.94 -3.09 4.79
C SER A 114 11.91 -3.23 3.26
N MET A 115 12.27 -4.39 2.73
CA MET A 115 12.17 -4.66 1.30
C MET A 115 10.72 -4.70 0.82
N ASN A 116 9.79 -5.26 1.61
CA ASN A 116 8.37 -5.26 1.25
C ASN A 116 7.86 -3.81 1.20
N ARG A 117 7.96 -3.15 2.37
CA ARG A 117 7.57 -1.78 2.66
C ARG A 117 8.04 -0.74 1.63
N PHE A 118 9.31 -0.78 1.22
CA PHE A 118 9.88 0.25 0.34
C PHE A 118 9.88 -0.09 -1.14
N VAL A 119 9.78 -1.37 -1.49
CA VAL A 119 10.00 -1.80 -2.88
C VAL A 119 8.79 -2.58 -3.37
N VAL A 120 8.45 -3.69 -2.72
CA VAL A 120 7.43 -4.59 -3.24
C VAL A 120 6.05 -3.93 -3.19
N ASP A 121 5.62 -3.40 -2.05
CA ASP A 121 4.26 -2.88 -1.91
C ASP A 121 3.99 -1.66 -2.81
N PRO A 122 4.89 -0.67 -2.92
CA PRO A 122 4.73 0.41 -3.89
C PRO A 122 4.70 -0.07 -5.34
N LEU A 123 5.57 -1.02 -5.72
CA LEU A 123 5.59 -1.56 -7.09
C LEU A 123 4.34 -2.36 -7.42
N VAL A 124 3.83 -3.12 -6.46
CA VAL A 124 2.61 -3.92 -6.60
C VAL A 124 1.39 -3.01 -6.68
N GLY A 125 1.33 -1.93 -5.90
CA GLY A 125 0.30 -0.89 -6.03
C GLY A 125 0.33 -0.23 -7.42
N ILE A 126 1.50 0.08 -7.94
CA ILE A 126 1.67 0.59 -9.31
C ILE A 126 1.22 -0.44 -10.35
N LEU A 127 1.55 -1.73 -10.16
CA LEU A 127 1.10 -2.81 -11.02
C LEU A 127 -0.43 -2.92 -11.03
N GLY A 128 -1.08 -2.79 -9.89
CA GLY A 128 -2.54 -2.70 -9.78
C GLY A 128 -3.11 -1.55 -10.61
N ALA A 129 -2.53 -0.35 -10.45
CA ALA A 129 -2.93 0.83 -11.21
C ALA A 129 -2.75 0.65 -12.73
N LEU A 130 -1.63 0.06 -13.17
CA LEU A 130 -1.38 -0.28 -14.58
C LEU A 130 -2.42 -1.28 -15.11
N THR A 131 -2.73 -2.31 -14.33
CA THR A 131 -3.73 -3.32 -14.67
C THR A 131 -5.11 -2.69 -14.87
N CYS A 132 -5.56 -1.83 -13.95
CA CYS A 132 -6.83 -1.11 -14.08
C CYS A 132 -6.86 -0.20 -15.30
N ARG A 133 -5.75 0.47 -15.60
CA ARG A 133 -5.66 1.30 -16.81
C ARG A 133 -5.87 0.47 -18.08
N ARG A 134 -5.28 -0.72 -18.15
CA ARG A 134 -5.40 -1.63 -19.30
C ARG A 134 -6.79 -2.26 -19.39
N PHE A 135 -7.44 -2.52 -18.24
CA PHE A 135 -8.72 -3.21 -18.14
C PHE A 135 -9.66 -2.46 -17.17
N PRO A 136 -10.21 -1.28 -17.53
CA PRO A 136 -10.96 -0.42 -16.60
C PRO A 136 -12.24 -1.06 -16.03
N ARG A 137 -12.74 -2.12 -16.69
CA ARG A 137 -13.89 -2.90 -16.25
C ARG A 137 -13.63 -3.72 -14.98
N ILE A 138 -12.36 -4.01 -14.65
CA ILE A 138 -12.02 -4.79 -13.45
C ILE A 138 -12.18 -3.99 -12.16
N TRP A 139 -12.30 -2.66 -12.25
CA TRP A 139 -12.35 -1.79 -11.08
C TRP A 139 -13.43 -2.20 -10.08
N PHE A 140 -14.66 -2.45 -10.55
CA PHE A 140 -15.76 -2.79 -9.65
C PHE A 140 -15.58 -4.19 -9.01
N PRO A 141 -15.23 -5.26 -9.77
CA PRO A 141 -14.84 -6.53 -9.17
C PRO A 141 -13.72 -6.41 -8.13
N CYS A 142 -12.65 -5.66 -8.44
CA CYS A 142 -11.53 -5.48 -7.52
C CYS A 142 -11.87 -4.62 -6.31
N LEU A 143 -12.75 -3.63 -6.43
CA LEU A 143 -13.27 -2.86 -5.31
C LEU A 143 -14.05 -3.77 -4.36
N THR A 144 -14.98 -4.57 -4.90
CA THR A 144 -15.76 -5.52 -4.09
C THR A 144 -14.85 -6.53 -3.42
N LEU A 145 -13.91 -7.12 -4.16
CA LEU A 145 -12.96 -8.08 -3.61
C LEU A 145 -12.06 -7.43 -2.56
N GLY A 146 -11.59 -6.21 -2.78
CA GLY A 146 -10.79 -5.45 -1.82
C GLY A 146 -11.55 -5.17 -0.53
N LEU A 147 -12.80 -4.72 -0.61
CA LEU A 147 -13.64 -4.51 0.57
C LEU A 147 -13.86 -5.81 1.36
N LEU A 148 -14.10 -6.92 0.67
CA LEU A 148 -14.23 -8.23 1.31
C LEU A 148 -12.92 -8.71 1.94
N PHE A 149 -11.79 -8.48 1.25
CA PHE A 149 -10.45 -8.80 1.73
C PHE A 149 -10.13 -8.02 3.01
N GLU A 150 -10.34 -6.71 3.02
CA GLU A 150 -10.13 -5.86 4.20
C GLU A 150 -11.07 -6.25 5.35
N ALA A 151 -12.35 -6.47 5.07
CA ALA A 151 -13.32 -6.88 6.09
C ALA A 151 -12.93 -8.21 6.75
N ALA A 152 -12.42 -9.16 5.96
CA ALA A 152 -11.94 -10.44 6.47
C ALA A 152 -10.72 -10.28 7.38
N HIS A 153 -9.75 -9.43 7.01
CA HIS A 153 -8.56 -9.18 7.83
C HIS A 153 -8.89 -8.41 9.11
N ILE A 154 -9.75 -7.40 9.03
CA ILE A 154 -10.21 -6.64 10.21
C ILE A 154 -10.92 -7.56 11.21
N ALA A 155 -11.71 -8.52 10.72
CA ALA A 155 -12.41 -9.49 11.57
C ALA A 155 -11.48 -10.61 12.11
N ALA A 156 -10.30 -10.77 11.52
CA ALA A 156 -9.34 -11.79 11.94
C ALA A 156 -8.62 -11.38 13.25
N PRO A 157 -8.23 -12.36 14.09
CA PRO A 157 -7.46 -12.10 15.32
C PRO A 157 -6.19 -11.28 15.09
N THR A 158 -5.48 -11.54 13.99
CA THR A 158 -4.30 -10.80 13.55
C THR A 158 -4.32 -10.59 12.04
N ALA A 159 -3.58 -9.58 11.56
CA ALA A 159 -3.35 -9.27 10.16
C ALA A 159 -2.74 -10.43 9.36
N MET A 160 -2.09 -11.38 10.03
CA MET A 160 -1.46 -12.55 9.40
C MET A 160 -2.27 -13.85 9.54
N THR A 161 -3.36 -13.85 10.31
CA THR A 161 -4.12 -15.09 10.63
C THR A 161 -4.59 -15.82 9.37
N ILE A 162 -5.06 -15.08 8.35
CA ILE A 162 -5.55 -15.70 7.10
C ILE A 162 -4.40 -16.37 6.36
N GLN A 163 -3.25 -15.71 6.23
CA GLN A 163 -2.06 -16.29 5.62
C GLN A 163 -1.59 -17.54 6.37
N GLU A 164 -1.48 -17.45 7.70
CA GLU A 164 -1.05 -18.56 8.53
C GLU A 164 -1.98 -19.76 8.38
N SER A 165 -3.30 -19.52 8.40
CA SER A 165 -4.30 -20.56 8.17
C SER A 165 -4.09 -21.24 6.81
N ILE A 166 -3.93 -20.46 5.72
CA ILE A 166 -3.69 -20.99 4.38
C ILE A 166 -2.42 -21.85 4.35
N LEU A 167 -1.33 -21.38 4.95
CA LEU A 167 -0.06 -22.11 4.98
C LEU A 167 -0.18 -23.41 5.78
N THR A 168 -0.92 -23.43 6.88
CA THR A 168 -1.20 -24.66 7.66
C THR A 168 -2.05 -25.67 6.91
N PHE A 169 -2.94 -25.23 6.01
CA PHE A 169 -3.73 -26.16 5.18
C PHE A 169 -2.95 -26.74 3.99
N ILE A 170 -1.92 -26.03 3.51
CA ILE A 170 -1.16 -26.43 2.30
C ILE A 170 0.07 -27.28 2.65
N LEU A 171 0.69 -27.07 3.81
CA LEU A 171 1.90 -27.75 4.27
C LEU A 171 1.59 -28.86 5.29
#